data_AF-A0A6B8MB69-F1
#
_entry.id   AF-A0A6B8MB69-F1
#
_cell.length_a   1.000
_cell.length_b   1.000
_cell.length_c   1.000
_cell.angle_alpha   90.00
_cell.angle_beta   90.00
_cell.angle_gamma   90.00
#
_symmetry.space_group_name_H-M   'P 1'
#
loop_
_entity.id
_entity.type
_entity.pdbx_description
1 polymer ?
#
loop_
_entity_poly.entity_id
_entity_poly.type
_entity_poly.pdbx_seq_one_letter_code
_entity_poly.pdbx_strand_id
1 'polypeptide(L)' 'MTAATRYDRAAVMWDAHKRYRDGQRLGLDWSFGRCLSTAWKAAKMRRTWPRNLDRPVALTIC' A
#
# COMPACT_ATOMS: atom_id res chain seq x y z
N MET A 1 -26.08 0.62 11.47
CA MET A 1 -24.65 0.92 11.64
C MET A 1 -24.11 1.43 10.30
N THR A 2 -23.90 2.72 10.17
CA THR A 2 -23.35 3.36 8.97
C THR A 2 -21.87 3.02 8.89
N ALA A 3 -21.55 1.88 8.27
CA ALA A 3 -20.19 1.50 7.92
C ALA A 3 -19.69 2.48 6.86
N ALA A 4 -19.24 3.64 7.32
CA ALA A 4 -18.48 4.55 6.51
C ALA A 4 -17.38 3.72 5.86
N THR A 5 -17.39 3.68 4.53
CA THR A 5 -16.40 3.01 3.67
C THR A 5 -15.06 3.75 3.79
N ARG A 6 -14.53 3.79 5.01
CA ARG A 6 -13.32 4.47 5.42
C ARG A 6 -12.20 3.48 5.18
N TYR A 7 -11.16 3.93 4.48
CA TYR A 7 -9.94 3.17 4.34
C TYR A 7 -9.51 2.64 5.72
N ASP A 8 -9.20 1.35 5.80
CA ASP A 8 -8.56 0.81 6.99
C ASP A 8 -7.15 1.41 7.08
N ARG A 9 -7.05 2.51 7.83
CA ARG A 9 -5.82 3.28 7.95
C ARG A 9 -4.72 2.44 8.57
N ALA A 10 -5.07 1.51 9.47
CA ALA A 10 -4.11 0.58 10.06
C ALA A 10 -3.55 -0.38 9.01
N ALA A 11 -4.39 -0.91 8.12
CA ALA A 11 -3.95 -1.76 7.02
C ALA A 11 -3.05 -1.00 6.04
N VAL A 12 -3.33 0.28 5.75
CA VAL A 12 -2.46 1.12 4.89
C VAL A 12 -1.11 1.39 5.55
N MET A 13 -1.09 1.72 6.84
CA MET A 13 0.16 1.97 7.57
C MET A 13 1.02 0.70 7.69
N TRP A 14 0.37 -0.45 7.92
CA TRP A 14 1.04 -1.75 7.94
C TRP A 14 1.66 -2.11 6.59
N ASP A 15 0.92 -1.90 5.49
CA ASP A 15 1.40 -2.15 4.13
C ASP A 15 2.59 -1.24 3.78
N ALA A 16 2.53 0.04 4.16
CA ALA A 16 3.65 0.98 4.00
C ALA A 16 4.90 0.56 4.79
N HIS A 17 4.72 0.14 6.06
CA HIS A 17 5.83 -0.30 6.91
C HIS A 17 6.50 -1.55 6.37
N LYS A 18 5.72 -2.51 5.86
CA LYS A 18 6.26 -3.71 5.22
C LYS A 18 7.12 -3.37 4.01
N ARG A 19 6.62 -2.53 3.10
CA ARG A 19 7.37 -2.11 1.91
C ARG A 19 8.64 -1.33 2.25
N TYR A 20 8.60 -0.48 3.27
CA TYR A 20 9.78 0.23 3.77
C TYR A 20 10.83 -0.76 4.28
N ARG A 21 10.42 -1.74 5.09
CA ARG A 21 11.32 -2.78 5.61
C ARG A 21 11.91 -3.64 4.49
N ASP A 22 11.11 -4.00 3.50
CA ASP A 22 11.57 -4.77 2.35
C ASP A 22 12.54 -3.95 1.48
N GLY A 23 12.27 -2.66 1.26
CA GLY A 23 13.18 -1.73 0.59
C GLY A 23 14.52 -1.62 1.30
N GLN A 24 14.50 -1.42 2.62
CA GLN A 24 15.71 -1.40 3.46
C GLN A 24 16.49 -2.72 3.37
N ARG A 25 15.79 -3.87 3.37
CA ARG A 25 16.43 -5.19 3.24
C ARG A 25 17.06 -5.42 1.86
N LEU A 26 16.53 -4.77 0.82
CA LEU A 26 17.07 -4.80 -0.53
C LEU A 26 18.15 -3.72 -0.76
N GLY A 27 18.51 -2.92 0.25
CA GLY A 27 19.48 -1.82 0.12
C GLY A 27 18.93 -0.63 -0.67
N LEU A 28 17.61 -0.51 -0.79
CA LEU A 28 16.94 0.59 -1.48
C LEU A 28 16.69 1.71 -0.47
N ASP A 29 17.23 2.90 -0.76
CA ASP A 29 17.11 4.11 0.08
C ASP A 29 15.70 4.75 -0.04
N TRP A 30 14.67 3.96 0.26
CA TRP A 30 13.29 4.44 0.22
C TRP A 30 12.94 5.12 1.53
N SER A 31 12.40 6.34 1.44
CA SER A 31 11.81 6.99 2.61
C SER A 31 10.44 6.38 2.94
N PHE A 32 10.13 6.29 4.24
CA PHE A 32 8.83 5.82 4.71
C PHE A 32 7.67 6.65 4.12
N GLY A 33 7.87 7.97 3.92
CA GLY A 33 6.87 8.85 3.30
C GLY A 33 6.55 8.47 1.85
N ARG A 34 7.55 8.01 1.09
CA ARG A 34 7.35 7.48 -0.27
C ARG A 34 6.48 6.23 -0.20
N CYS A 35 6.86 5.26 0.64
CA CYS A 35 6.12 4.01 0.85
C CYS A 35 4.67 4.21 1.29
N LEU A 36 4.44 5.19 2.17
CA LEU A 36 3.10 5.53 2.64
C LEU A 36 2.23 6.07 1.50
N SER A 37 2.79 6.94 0.66
CA SER A 37 2.08 7.49 -0.50
C SER A 37 1.70 6.40 -1.51
N THR A 38 2.60 5.44 -1.75
CA THR A 38 2.32 4.28 -2.62
C THR A 38 1.31 3.32 -2.00
N ALA A 39 1.33 3.11 -0.68
CA ALA A 39 0.33 2.31 0.03
C ALA A 39 -1.07 2.94 -0.02
N TRP A 40 -1.18 4.27 0.07
CA TRP A 40 -2.44 4.99 -0.10
C TRP A 40 -2.97 4.91 -1.54
N LYS A 41 -2.12 5.12 -2.55
CA LYS A 41 -2.48 4.94 -3.96
C LYS A 41 -2.96 3.51 -4.23
N ALA A 42 -2.28 2.54 -3.67
CA ALA A 42 -2.62 1.13 -3.75
C ALA A 42 -3.98 0.81 -3.12
N ALA A 43 -4.23 1.31 -1.91
CA ALA A 43 -5.51 1.14 -1.24
C ALA A 43 -6.66 1.77 -2.05
N LYS A 44 -6.41 2.95 -2.65
CA LYS A 44 -7.36 3.62 -3.55
C LYS A 44 -7.64 2.79 -4.79
N MET A 45 -6.62 2.24 -5.44
CA MET A 45 -6.78 1.37 -6.60
C MET A 45 -7.50 0.05 -6.27
N ARG A 46 -7.25 -0.56 -5.10
CA ARG A 46 -7.97 -1.78 -4.67
C ARG A 46 -9.48 -1.58 -4.52
N ARG A 47 -9.93 -0.35 -4.29
CA ARG A 47 -11.36 -0.02 -4.24
C ARG A 47 -11.99 0.09 -5.62
N THR A 48 -11.20 0.49 -6.62
CA THR A 48 -11.65 0.63 -8.00
C THR A 48 -11.40 -0.61 -8.86
N TRP A 49 -10.56 -1.56 -8.41
CA TRP A 49 -10.16 -2.73 -9.19
C TRP A 49 -10.88 -4.01 -8.74
N PRO A 50 -11.44 -4.81 -9.67
CA PRO A 50 -12.08 -6.09 -9.33
C PRO A 50 -11.04 -7.12 -8.86
N ARG A 51 -11.39 -7.92 -7.84
CA ARG A 51 -10.50 -8.91 -7.17
C ARG A 51 -9.94 -10.03 -8.07
N ASN A 52 -10.39 -10.14 -9.33
CA ASN A 52 -10.04 -11.23 -10.25
C ASN A 52 -8.86 -10.93 -11.20
N LEU A 53 -8.26 -9.74 -11.15
CA LEU A 53 -7.00 -9.48 -11.86
C LEU A 53 -5.86 -9.54 -10.85
N ASP A 54 -4.87 -10.38 -11.15
CA ASP A 54 -3.62 -10.53 -10.41
C ASP A 54 -3.08 -9.17 -9.97
N ARG A 55 -2.72 -9.03 -8.68
CA ARG A 55 -2.34 -7.75 -8.04
C ARG A 55 -1.41 -6.99 -8.97
N PRO A 56 -1.70 -5.72 -9.34
CA PRO A 56 -0.82 -5.00 -10.23
C PRO A 56 0.58 -4.95 -9.59
N VAL A 57 1.57 -5.51 -10.27
CA VAL A 57 3.00 -5.47 -9.92
C VAL A 57 3.50 -4.04 -9.64
N ALA A 58 2.76 -3.02 -10.09
CA ALA A 58 2.94 -1.62 -9.70
C ALA A 58 2.80 -1.32 -8.19
N LEU A 59 2.34 -2.29 -7.38
CA LEU A 59 2.30 -2.21 -5.91
C LEU A 59 3.57 -2.69 -5.21
N THR A 60 4.52 -3.27 -5.93
CA THR A 60 5.64 -4.05 -5.34
C THR A 60 6.75 -3.15 -4.79
N ILE A 61 6.71 -1.84 -5.07
CA ILE A 61 7.83 -0.91 -4.85
C ILE A 61 7.29 0.37 -4.20
N CYS A 62 8.09 1.00 -3.33
CA CYS A 62 7.87 2.39 -2.92
C CYS A 62 8.37 3.36 -4.01
#